data_AF-A0A2D6DM53-F1
#
_entry.id   AF-A0A2D6DM53-F1
#
_cell.length_a   1.000
_cell.length_b   1.000
_cell.length_c   1.000
_cell.angle_alpha   90.00
_cell.angle_beta   90.00
_cell.angle_gamma   90.00
#
_symmetry.space_group_name_H-M   'P 1'
#
loop_
_entity.id
_entity.type
_entity.pdbx_description
1 polymer ?
#
loop_
_entity_poly.entity_id
_entity_poly.type
_entity_poly.pdbx_seq_one_letter_code
_entity_poly.pdbx_strand_id
1 'polypeptide(L)'
;MPPHVGHPGLVSDKVEARAYQLKAVDDAMAGSTLLILPTAAGKTAVAWMSIVERMERVGGWALVIAPTVALSNQHLENALPVLSKTEEWNPIVLSG
;
A
#
# COMPACT_ATOMS: atom_id res chain seq x y z
N MET A 1 -15.52 16.21 7.03
CA MET A 1 -14.67 15.01 7.06
C MET A 1 -13.67 15.12 5.91
N PRO A 2 -12.37 14.82 6.09
CA PRO A 2 -11.43 14.83 4.96
C PRO A 2 -11.87 13.82 3.89
N PRO A 3 -11.55 14.05 2.61
CA PRO A 3 -11.84 13.08 1.56
C PRO A 3 -11.02 11.81 1.76
N HIS A 4 -11.57 10.67 1.35
CA HIS A 4 -10.91 9.36 1.37
C HIS A 4 -10.74 8.82 -0.04
N VAL A 5 -9.78 7.92 -0.22
CA VAL A 5 -9.51 7.25 -1.50
C VAL A 5 -10.58 6.19 -1.74
N GLY A 6 -11.26 6.28 -2.87
CA GLY A 6 -12.14 5.22 -3.37
C GLY A 6 -11.39 4.34 -4.37
N HIS A 7 -11.19 3.06 -4.04
CA HIS A 7 -10.52 2.10 -4.92
C HIS A 7 -11.02 0.67 -4.63
N PRO A 8 -11.27 -0.20 -5.63
CA PRO A 8 -11.82 -1.54 -5.42
C PRO A 8 -10.97 -2.45 -4.52
N GLY A 9 -9.65 -2.24 -4.51
CA GLY A 9 -8.67 -2.96 -3.68
C GLY A 9 -8.44 -2.37 -2.28
N LEU A 10 -9.12 -1.28 -1.91
CA LEU A 10 -9.04 -0.67 -0.57
C LEU A 10 -10.38 -0.75 0.15
N VAL A 11 -10.34 -0.96 1.46
CA VAL A 11 -11.52 -0.80 2.32
C VAL A 11 -11.89 0.68 2.37
N SER A 12 -13.19 0.98 2.22
CA SER A 12 -13.72 2.34 2.28
C SER A 12 -13.27 3.08 3.54
N ASP A 13 -12.98 4.38 3.39
CA ASP A 13 -12.62 5.29 4.47
C ASP A 13 -11.36 4.93 5.28
N LYS A 14 -10.53 3.98 4.81
CA LYS A 14 -9.26 3.61 5.48
C LYS A 14 -8.06 4.47 5.09
N VAL A 15 -8.10 5.09 3.92
CA VAL A 15 -6.99 5.92 3.40
C VAL A 15 -7.50 7.31 3.08
N GLU A 16 -6.99 8.32 3.78
CA GLU A 16 -7.28 9.72 3.47
C GLU A 16 -6.69 10.11 2.10
N ALA A 17 -7.44 10.87 1.31
CA ALA A 17 -7.01 11.36 0.00
C ALA A 17 -6.14 12.61 0.14
N ARG A 18 -4.86 12.41 0.50
CA ARG A 18 -3.88 13.51 0.59
C ARG A 18 -3.19 13.72 -0.76
N ALA A 19 -3.27 14.94 -1.30
CA ALA A 19 -2.78 15.26 -2.64
C ALA A 19 -1.33 14.84 -2.90
N TYR A 20 -0.43 15.04 -1.93
CA TYR A 20 0.99 14.65 -2.07
C TYR A 20 1.19 13.13 -2.12
N GLN A 21 0.30 12.35 -1.48
CA GLN A 21 0.35 10.89 -1.54
C GLN A 21 -0.19 10.40 -2.88
N LEU A 22 -1.29 10.97 -3.38
CA LEU A 22 -1.84 10.66 -4.70
C LEU A 22 -0.84 10.94 -5.81
N LYS A 23 -0.16 12.11 -5.75
CA LYS A 23 0.90 12.43 -6.70
C LYS A 23 2.06 11.42 -6.66
N ALA A 24 2.45 10.97 -5.46
CA ALA A 24 3.50 9.97 -5.33
C ALA A 24 3.08 8.59 -5.89
N VAL A 25 1.79 8.23 -5.80
CA VAL A 25 1.24 7.01 -6.45
C VAL A 25 1.30 7.15 -7.96
N ASP A 26 0.90 8.31 -8.52
CA ASP A 26 0.98 8.55 -9.97
C ASP A 26 2.41 8.39 -10.50
N ASP A 27 3.39 8.95 -9.78
CA ASP A 27 4.81 8.83 -10.15
C ASP A 27 5.29 7.37 -10.08
N ALA A 28 4.89 6.62 -9.05
CA ALA A 28 5.20 5.19 -8.91
C ALA A 28 4.53 4.31 -9.98
N MET A 29 3.36 4.69 -10.49
CA MET A 29 2.69 4.00 -11.59
C MET A 29 3.33 4.28 -12.95
N ALA A 30 3.98 5.44 -13.10
CA ALA A 30 4.69 5.81 -14.32
C ALA A 30 6.06 5.12 -14.45
N GLY A 31 6.70 4.73 -13.34
CA GLY A 31 7.97 4.01 -13.36
C GLY A 31 8.60 3.75 -11.99
N SER A 32 9.75 3.07 -11.99
CA SER A 32 10.52 2.77 -10.78
C SER A 32 10.88 4.06 -10.03
N THR A 33 10.48 4.13 -8.76
CA THR A 33 10.50 5.38 -7.98
C THR A 33 11.15 5.15 -6.61
N LEU A 34 12.04 6.08 -6.22
CA LEU A 34 12.53 6.19 -4.85
C LEU A 34 11.70 7.25 -4.10
N LEU A 35 10.78 6.80 -3.25
CA LEU A 35 9.91 7.69 -2.48
C LEU A 35 10.61 8.20 -1.21
N ILE A 36 10.92 9.50 -1.18
CA ILE A 36 11.50 10.16 0.00
C ILE A 36 10.42 11.01 0.67
N LEU A 37 9.91 10.54 1.80
CA LEU A 37 9.02 11.31 2.69
C LEU A 37 9.49 11.16 4.14
N PRO A 38 9.24 12.16 5.01
CA PRO A 38 9.46 12.03 6.45
C PRO A 38 8.73 10.82 7.04
N THR A 39 9.18 10.33 8.20
CA THR A 39 8.42 9.34 8.98
C THR A 39 7.06 9.93 9.38
N ALA A 40 6.03 9.07 9.46
CA ALA A 40 4.63 9.46 9.69
C ALA A 40 3.97 10.34 8.60
N ALA A 41 4.67 10.71 7.51
CA ALA A 41 4.05 11.40 6.38
C ALA A 41 3.16 10.48 5.49
N GLY A 42 3.18 9.17 5.76
CA GLY A 42 2.32 8.19 5.08
C GLY A 42 2.96 7.47 3.89
N LYS A 43 4.26 7.15 3.97
CA LYS A 43 4.94 6.26 2.99
C LYS A 43 4.20 4.95 2.80
N THR A 44 3.72 4.36 3.90
CA THR A 44 2.96 3.10 3.88
C THR A 44 1.64 3.22 3.11
N ALA A 45 0.94 4.36 3.22
CA ALA A 45 -0.29 4.59 2.45
C ALA A 45 0.01 4.67 0.94
N VAL A 46 1.08 5.35 0.55
CA VAL A 46 1.54 5.39 -0.85
C VAL A 46 1.90 3.98 -1.34
N ALA A 47 2.59 3.19 -0.53
CA ALA A 47 2.92 1.80 -0.87
C ALA A 47 1.67 0.95 -1.09
N TRP A 48 0.68 0.99 -0.19
CA TRP A 48 -0.57 0.24 -0.34
C TRP A 48 -1.36 0.68 -1.56
N MET A 49 -1.55 1.98 -1.77
CA MET A 49 -2.23 2.49 -2.96
C MET A 49 -1.53 2.05 -4.25
N SER A 50 -0.19 2.07 -4.28
CA SER A 50 0.57 1.62 -5.44
C SER A 50 0.43 0.11 -5.68
N ILE A 51 0.45 -0.69 -4.62
CA ILE A 51 0.28 -2.15 -4.70
C ILE A 51 -1.11 -2.48 -5.23
N VAL A 52 -2.17 -1.94 -4.64
CA VAL A 52 -3.54 -2.27 -5.05
C VAL A 52 -3.84 -1.80 -6.47
N GLU A 53 -3.37 -0.61 -6.86
CA GLU A 53 -3.55 -0.10 -8.23
C GLU A 53 -2.83 -1.00 -9.23
N ARG A 54 -1.61 -1.45 -8.90
CA ARG A 54 -0.85 -2.35 -9.77
C ARG A 54 -1.52 -3.73 -9.89
N MET A 55 -1.99 -4.28 -8.78
CA MET A 55 -2.71 -5.55 -8.73
C MET A 55 -4.01 -5.48 -9.55
N GLU A 56 -4.78 -4.39 -9.47
CA GLU A 56 -6.01 -4.23 -10.27
C GLU A 56 -5.71 -4.02 -11.77
N ARG A 57 -4.70 -3.23 -12.13
CA ARG A 57 -4.41 -2.92 -13.54
C ARG A 57 -3.74 -4.06 -14.31
N VAL A 58 -2.85 -4.79 -13.64
CA VAL A 58 -1.92 -5.71 -14.29
C VAL A 58 -2.04 -7.14 -13.73
N GLY A 59 -2.55 -7.30 -12.52
CA GLY A 59 -2.50 -8.57 -11.79
C GLY A 59 -1.09 -8.95 -11.34
N GLY A 60 -0.91 -10.21 -10.96
CA GLY A 60 0.37 -10.75 -10.51
C GLY A 60 0.52 -10.75 -8.99
N TRP A 61 1.71 -10.39 -8.51
CA TRP A 61 2.07 -10.41 -7.10
C TRP A 61 2.87 -9.17 -6.71
N ALA A 62 2.81 -8.82 -5.42
CA ALA A 62 3.61 -7.77 -4.82
C ALA A 62 4.55 -8.36 -3.76
N LEU A 63 5.75 -7.81 -3.66
CA LEU A 63 6.74 -8.15 -2.64
C LEU A 63 7.11 -6.91 -1.84
N VAL A 64 6.92 -6.99 -0.53
CA VAL A 64 7.39 -5.98 0.42
C VAL A 64 8.55 -6.58 1.21
N ILE A 65 9.71 -5.93 1.17
CA ILE A 65 10.91 -6.34 1.89
C ILE A 65 11.11 -5.39 3.06
N ALA A 66 11.31 -5.93 4.26
CA ALA A 66 11.60 -5.16 5.47
C ALA A 66 12.92 -5.64 6.10
N PRO A 67 13.64 -4.78 6.83
CA PRO A 67 14.97 -5.11 7.35
C PRO A 67 14.95 -6.04 8.57
N THR A 68 13.79 -6.24 9.21
CA THR A 68 13.66 -7.14 10.37
C THR A 68 12.36 -7.93 10.28
N VAL A 69 12.33 -9.12 10.91
CA VAL A 69 11.12 -9.96 11.04
C VAL A 69 9.97 -9.18 11.68
N ALA A 70 10.26 -8.39 12.72
CA ALA A 70 9.26 -7.56 13.39
C ALA A 70 8.61 -6.56 12.43
N LEU A 71 9.38 -5.91 11.55
CA LEU A 71 8.84 -4.99 10.56
C LEU A 71 8.05 -5.71 9.47
N SER A 72 8.48 -6.89 9.02
CA SER A 72 7.72 -7.70 8.06
C SER A 72 6.34 -8.06 8.60
N ASN A 73 6.26 -8.56 9.84
CA ASN A 73 4.98 -8.86 10.50
C ASN A 73 4.12 -7.60 10.66
N GLN A 74 4.73 -6.51 11.11
CA GLN A 74 4.02 -5.23 11.26
C GLN A 74 3.44 -4.71 9.93
N HIS A 75 4.15 -4.89 8.81
CA HIS A 75 3.62 -4.51 7.50
C HIS A 75 2.38 -5.32 7.12
N LEU A 76 2.39 -6.64 7.35
CA LEU A 76 1.22 -7.49 7.09
C LEU A 76 0.04 -7.10 7.99
N GLU A 77 0.27 -6.99 9.30
CA GLU A 77 -0.78 -6.60 10.27
C GLU A 77 -1.41 -5.25 9.91
N ASN A 78 -0.62 -4.28 9.47
CA ASN A 78 -1.11 -2.96 9.05
C ASN A 78 -1.81 -2.98 7.69
N ALA A 79 -1.48 -3.92 6.80
CA ALA A 79 -2.10 -4.03 5.48
C ALA A 79 -3.49 -4.66 5.56
N LEU A 80 -3.65 -5.73 6.34
CA LEU A 80 -4.91 -6.49 6.43
C LEU A 80 -6.18 -5.64 6.64
N PRO A 81 -6.24 -4.66 7.56
CA PRO A 81 -7.44 -3.85 7.74
C PRO A 81 -7.67 -2.79 6.64
N VAL A 82 -6.71 -2.61 5.72
CA VAL A 82 -6.73 -1.60 4.65
C VAL A 82 -7.09 -2.22 3.30
N LEU A 83 -6.70 -3.47 3.04
CA LEU A 83 -6.95 -4.17 1.78
C LEU A 83 -8.37 -4.79 1.79
N SER A 84 -9.14 -4.57 0.73
CA SER A 84 -10.50 -5.12 0.61
C SER A 84 -10.55 -6.55 0.05
N LYS A 85 -9.46 -7.00 -0.58
CA LYS A 85 -9.35 -8.29 -1.30
C LYS A 85 -8.38 -9.26 -0.63
N THR A 86 -8.32 -9.27 0.70
CA THR A 86 -7.36 -10.09 1.47
C THR A 86 -7.53 -11.59 1.22
N GLU A 87 -8.76 -12.09 1.06
CA GLU A 87 -9.02 -13.49 0.75
C GLU A 87 -8.52 -13.90 -0.65
N GLU A 88 -8.66 -13.00 -1.63
CA GLU A 88 -8.24 -13.21 -3.02
C GLU A 88 -6.70 -13.16 -3.14
N TRP A 89 -6.08 -12.16 -2.52
CA TRP A 89 -4.62 -11.95 -2.62
C TRP A 89 -3.81 -12.77 -1.62
N ASN A 90 -4.45 -13.31 -0.58
CA ASN A 90 -3.86 -14.19 0.43
C ASN A 90 -2.45 -13.74 0.88
N PRO A 91 -2.33 -12.53 1.48
CA PRO A 91 -1.03 -11.97 1.83
C PRO A 91 -0.37 -12.80 2.94
N ILE A 92 0.90 -13.16 2.72
CA ILE A 92 1.71 -13.95 3.66
C ILE A 92 2.98 -13.19 4.04
N VAL A 93 3.54 -13.51 5.20
CA VAL A 93 4.89 -13.11 5.59
C VAL A 93 5.79 -14.33 5.58
N LEU A 94 6.96 -14.18 4.98
CA LEU A 94 8.03 -15.16 5.03
C LEU A 94 9.13 -14.60 5.94
N SER A 95 9.36 -15.24 7.07
CA SER A 95 10.46 -14.95 7.99
C SER A 95 11.24 -16.22 8.29
N GLY A 96 12.56 -16.09 8.44
CA GLY A 96 13.44 -17.15 8.95
C GLY A 96 13.47 -17.20 10.46
#